data_AF-A0A2S2QER8-F1
#
_entry.id   AF-A0A2S2QER8-F1
#
_cell.length_a   1.000
_cell.length_b   1.000
_cell.length_c   1.000
_cell.angle_alpha   90.00
_cell.angle_beta   90.00
_cell.angle_gamma   90.00
#
_symmetry.space_group_name_H-M   'P 1'
#
loop_
_entity.id
_entity.type
_entity.pdbx_description
1 polymer ?
#
loop_
_entity_poly.entity_id
_entity_poly.type
_entity_poly.pdbx_seq_one_letter_code
_entity_poly.pdbx_strand_id
1 'polypeptide(L)'
;MENIDTQLEDEIIQHKNKIQFEVGIGCIGIMFNMLLHIKTLSISVTTRMTTNNDVPMLICHLLNIKPWVKLDNNKKYIFDDNSWKIMNETNNILPKQEAHLWLSLHEFFTSEQLRNNYEITQFRKKHLMQLQHLLNDCLLDQIPPLIHLKQSLYQLSLSEISGISKRPLIMEINAEIRSTILNSYAKRWKKIARAQSTYLFGSESYDIAKSLSETYEHIDNFETKKYLCANCKQQAKNKCSKCKKQWYCSRECQVTNWNEHKTNCH
;
A
#
# COMPACT_ATOMS: atom_id res chain seq x y z
N MET A 1 -22.17 1.18 38.82
CA MET A 1 -22.58 1.46 37.43
C MET A 1 -21.55 2.34 36.73
N GLU A 2 -21.10 3.46 37.32
CA GLU A 2 -20.06 4.32 36.72
C GLU A 2 -18.75 3.59 36.38
N ASN A 3 -18.26 2.67 37.23
CA ASN A 3 -16.97 2.00 37.00
C ASN A 3 -16.94 1.00 35.82
N ILE A 4 -18.12 0.54 35.36
CA ILE A 4 -18.24 -0.41 34.24
C ILE A 4 -18.29 0.33 32.91
N ASP A 5 -18.98 1.48 32.87
CA ASP A 5 -19.03 2.34 31.68
C ASP A 5 -17.63 2.90 31.34
N THR A 6 -16.83 3.27 32.34
CA THR A 6 -15.46 3.74 32.11
C THR A 6 -14.55 2.64 31.54
N GLN A 7 -14.69 1.39 32.01
CA GLN A 7 -13.92 0.25 31.48
C GLN A 7 -14.29 -0.05 30.02
N LEU A 8 -15.58 0.00 29.68
CA LEU A 8 -16.06 -0.21 28.31
C LEU A 8 -15.58 0.90 27.36
N GLU A 9 -15.60 2.15 27.79
CA GLU A 9 -15.07 3.26 27.00
C GLU A 9 -13.57 3.11 26.75
N ASP A 10 -12.80 2.71 27.77
CA ASP A 10 -11.36 2.47 27.65
C ASP A 10 -11.06 1.31 26.68
N GLU A 11 -11.82 0.21 26.74
CA GLU A 11 -11.68 -0.92 25.81
C GLU A 11 -11.96 -0.52 24.36
N ILE A 12 -12.97 0.32 24.12
CA ILE A 12 -13.30 0.84 22.79
C ILE A 12 -12.16 1.73 22.26
N ILE A 13 -11.59 2.59 23.11
CA ILE A 13 -10.47 3.45 22.74
C ILE A 13 -9.24 2.61 22.39
N GLN A 14 -8.94 1.58 23.18
CA GLN A 14 -7.83 0.65 22.91
C GLN A 14 -8.02 -0.09 21.58
N HIS A 15 -9.21 -0.60 21.31
CA HIS A 15 -9.53 -1.25 20.03
C HIS A 15 -9.38 -0.29 18.85
N LYS A 16 -9.90 0.93 18.98
CA LYS A 16 -9.74 1.97 17.96
C LYS A 16 -8.26 2.26 17.67
N ASN A 17 -7.45 2.42 18.71
CA ASN A 17 -6.02 2.68 18.56
C ASN A 17 -5.30 1.50 17.90
N LYS A 18 -5.66 0.26 18.25
CA LYS A 18 -5.13 -0.95 17.61
C LYS A 18 -5.46 -0.97 16.11
N ILE A 19 -6.71 -0.74 15.73
CA ILE A 19 -7.13 -0.70 14.32
C ILE A 19 -6.40 0.42 13.57
N GLN A 20 -6.30 1.62 14.16
CA GLN A 20 -5.58 2.73 13.53
C GLN A 20 -4.10 2.40 13.30
N PHE A 21 -3.46 1.73 14.26
CA PHE A 21 -2.10 1.26 14.12
C PHE A 21 -1.96 0.23 12.99
N GLU A 22 -2.81 -0.80 12.96
CA GLU A 22 -2.81 -1.84 11.93
C GLU A 22 -3.01 -1.25 10.52
N VAL A 23 -3.99 -0.36 10.37
CA VAL A 23 -4.23 0.38 9.12
C VAL A 23 -3.01 1.22 8.75
N GLY A 24 -2.41 1.92 9.72
CA GLY A 24 -1.20 2.73 9.49
C GLY A 24 -0.03 1.90 8.98
N ILE A 25 0.21 0.73 9.58
CA ILE A 25 1.24 -0.21 9.13
C ILE A 25 0.94 -0.75 7.73
N GLY A 26 -0.32 -1.11 7.44
CA GLY A 26 -0.74 -1.53 6.10
C GLY A 26 -0.53 -0.46 5.03
N CYS A 27 -0.79 0.80 5.37
CA CYS A 27 -0.57 1.95 4.50
C CYS A 27 0.90 2.12 4.06
N ILE A 28 1.87 1.70 4.87
CA ILE A 28 3.30 1.71 4.48
C ILE A 28 3.51 0.81 3.25
N GLY A 29 2.92 -0.38 3.24
CA GLY A 29 2.99 -1.29 2.10
C GLY A 29 2.34 -0.73 0.84
N ILE A 30 1.16 -0.11 0.98
CA ILE A 30 0.46 0.52 -0.15
C ILE A 30 1.29 1.69 -0.71
N MET A 31 1.83 2.55 0.17
CA MET A 31 2.70 3.66 -0.21
C MET A 31 3.94 3.17 -0.97
N PHE A 32 4.61 2.14 -0.46
CA PHE A 32 5.75 1.53 -1.11
C PHE A 32 5.41 1.03 -2.52
N ASN A 33 4.29 0.30 -2.68
CA ASN A 33 3.85 -0.18 -4.00
C ASN A 33 3.55 0.97 -4.96
N MET A 34 2.90 2.05 -4.49
CA MET A 34 2.65 3.23 -5.33
C MET A 34 3.96 3.90 -5.77
N LEU A 35 4.95 4.00 -4.88
CA LEU A 35 6.26 4.58 -5.20
C LEU A 35 7.04 3.72 -6.19
N LEU A 36 7.08 2.40 -5.98
CA LEU A 36 7.75 1.46 -6.87
C LEU A 36 7.21 1.52 -8.31
N HIS A 37 5.92 1.81 -8.45
CA HIS A 37 5.24 1.93 -9.74
C HIS A 37 4.94 3.37 -10.17
N ILE A 38 5.63 4.36 -9.60
CA ILE A 38 5.31 5.79 -9.80
C ILE A 38 5.27 6.21 -11.26
N LYS A 39 6.11 5.61 -12.12
CA LYS A 39 6.17 5.88 -13.56
C LYS A 39 4.90 5.49 -14.32
N THR A 40 4.11 4.56 -13.79
CA THR A 40 2.84 4.10 -14.38
C THR A 40 1.63 4.88 -13.84
N LEU A 41 1.84 5.65 -12.77
CA LEU A 41 0.79 6.41 -12.11
C LEU A 41 0.70 7.84 -12.66
N SER A 42 -0.45 8.46 -12.44
CA SER A 42 -0.65 9.88 -12.76
C SER A 42 0.36 10.76 -12.02
N ILE A 43 0.80 11.84 -12.67
CA ILE A 43 1.67 12.87 -12.07
C ILE A 43 1.07 13.45 -10.78
N SER A 44 -0.26 13.46 -10.64
CA SER A 44 -0.94 13.89 -9.42
C SER A 44 -0.52 13.08 -8.19
N VAL A 45 -0.17 11.80 -8.37
CA VAL A 45 0.35 10.96 -7.27
C VAL A 45 1.72 11.49 -6.85
N THR A 46 2.61 11.77 -7.80
CA THR A 46 3.93 12.37 -7.54
C THR A 46 3.79 13.70 -6.81
N THR A 47 2.96 14.62 -7.31
CA THR A 47 2.73 15.94 -6.69
C THR A 47 2.24 15.81 -5.25
N ARG A 48 1.28 14.91 -5.00
CA ARG A 48 0.76 14.68 -3.65
C ARG A 48 1.78 14.04 -2.72
N MET A 49 2.61 13.13 -3.22
CA MET A 49 3.66 12.49 -2.43
C MET A 49 4.79 13.45 -2.08
N THR A 50 5.21 14.32 -3.01
CA THR A 50 6.35 15.22 -2.80
C THR A 50 5.96 16.54 -2.12
N THR A 51 4.83 17.14 -2.51
CA THR A 51 4.49 18.53 -2.17
C THR A 51 3.41 18.63 -1.10
N ASN A 52 2.31 17.89 -1.24
CA ASN A 52 1.19 18.00 -0.30
C ASN A 52 1.45 17.26 1.02
N ASN A 53 2.00 16.04 0.95
CA ASN A 53 2.14 15.16 2.11
C ASN A 53 3.58 14.98 2.60
N ASP A 54 4.58 15.51 1.87
CA ASP A 54 6.01 15.41 2.18
C ASP A 54 6.42 13.99 2.65
N VAL A 55 6.15 13.01 1.79
CA VAL A 55 6.36 11.59 2.08
C VAL A 55 7.80 11.27 2.50
N PRO A 56 8.86 11.86 1.91
CA PRO A 56 10.22 11.62 2.40
C PRO A 56 10.42 12.02 3.86
N MET A 57 9.83 13.14 4.32
CA MET A 57 9.92 13.54 5.72
C MET A 57 9.12 12.61 6.64
N LEU A 58 7.95 12.14 6.20
CA LEU A 58 7.21 11.10 6.91
C LEU A 58 8.04 9.82 7.04
N ILE A 59 8.72 9.38 5.99
CA ILE A 59 9.61 8.22 6.01
C ILE A 59 10.75 8.44 7.01
N CYS A 60 11.40 9.61 6.99
CA CYS A 60 12.43 9.95 7.98
C CYS A 60 11.91 9.80 9.41
N HIS A 61 10.72 10.32 9.68
CA HIS A 61 10.11 10.24 11.01
C HIS A 61 9.82 8.79 11.43
N LEU A 62 9.21 8.00 10.55
CA LEU A 62 8.88 6.60 10.82
C LEU A 62 10.12 5.72 11.04
N LEU A 63 11.20 5.93 10.27
CA LEU A 63 12.45 5.19 10.44
C LEU A 63 13.15 5.49 11.77
N ASN A 64 12.97 6.69 12.33
CA ASN A 64 13.50 7.04 13.64
C ASN A 64 12.65 6.46 14.79
N ILE A 65 11.32 6.53 14.69
CA ILE A 65 10.42 6.03 15.74
C ILE A 65 10.33 4.50 15.75
N LYS A 66 10.34 3.87 14.57
CA LYS A 66 10.14 2.43 14.37
C LYS A 66 8.90 1.89 15.10
N PRO A 67 7.69 2.38 14.79
CA PRO A 67 6.46 2.00 15.50
C PRO A 67 6.11 0.50 15.42
N TRP A 68 6.68 -0.25 14.47
CA TRP A 68 6.58 -1.71 14.36
C TRP A 68 7.53 -2.47 15.29
N VAL A 69 8.33 -1.80 16.11
CA VAL A 69 9.23 -2.40 17.10
C VAL A 69 8.78 -2.00 18.50
N LYS A 70 8.66 -2.97 19.40
CA LYS A 70 8.41 -2.75 20.82
C LYS A 70 9.47 -3.43 21.67
N LEU A 71 9.88 -2.79 22.74
CA LEU A 71 10.75 -3.37 23.77
C LEU A 71 9.90 -3.57 25.01
N ASP A 72 9.73 -4.81 25.43
CA ASP A 72 9.01 -5.16 26.65
C ASP A 72 9.74 -6.28 27.39
N ASN A 73 9.96 -6.12 28.69
CA ASN A 73 10.66 -7.07 29.57
C ASN A 73 11.99 -7.61 28.97
N ASN A 74 12.86 -6.71 28.47
CA ASN A 74 14.11 -7.02 27.76
C ASN A 74 13.98 -7.86 26.48
N LYS A 75 12.75 -8.12 26.00
CA LYS A 75 12.51 -8.79 24.73
C LYS A 75 12.08 -7.78 23.68
N LYS A 76 12.64 -7.92 22.48
CA LYS A 76 12.27 -7.11 21.32
C LYS A 76 11.16 -7.81 20.54
N TYR A 77 10.05 -7.11 20.35
CA TYR A 77 8.91 -7.55 19.55
C TYR A 77 8.88 -6.78 18.23
N ILE A 78 8.59 -7.49 17.15
CA ILE A 78 8.36 -6.92 15.82
C ILE A 78 6.91 -7.21 15.42
N PHE A 79 6.26 -6.21 14.85
CA PHE A 79 4.92 -6.36 14.31
C PHE A 79 4.95 -6.93 12.89
N ASP A 80 4.35 -8.10 12.70
CA ASP A 80 4.32 -8.82 11.43
C ASP A 80 3.04 -9.68 11.32
N ASP A 81 2.44 -9.71 10.13
CA ASP A 81 1.15 -10.37 9.85
C ASP A 81 0.06 -10.08 10.89
N ASN A 82 -0.17 -8.80 11.18
CA ASN A 82 -1.14 -8.33 12.18
C ASN A 82 -0.92 -8.87 13.61
N SER A 83 0.31 -9.30 13.94
CA SER A 83 0.65 -9.87 15.24
C SER A 83 2.01 -9.37 15.74
N TRP A 84 2.21 -9.35 17.06
CA TRP A 84 3.51 -9.04 17.66
C TRP A 84 4.30 -10.34 17.86
N LYS A 85 5.44 -10.49 17.18
CA LYS A 85 6.31 -11.67 17.24
C LYS A 85 7.61 -11.31 17.97
N ILE A 86 8.12 -12.22 18.80
CA ILE A 86 9.42 -12.03 19.50
C ILE A 86 10.55 -12.19 18.47
N MET A 87 11.46 -11.21 18.42
CA MET A 87 12.64 -11.28 17.57
C MET A 87 13.68 -12.19 18.22
N ASN A 88 13.98 -13.32 17.58
CA ASN A 88 15.06 -14.20 18.01
C ASN A 88 16.41 -13.52 17.69
N GLU A 89 17.28 -13.36 18.68
CA GLU A 89 18.59 -12.69 18.54
C GLU A 89 19.50 -13.33 17.48
N THR A 90 19.27 -14.61 17.18
CA THR A 90 20.05 -15.39 16.20
C THR A 90 19.79 -14.99 14.76
N ASN A 91 18.61 -14.46 14.45
CA ASN A 91 18.21 -14.05 13.11
C ASN A 91 17.86 -12.55 13.16
N ASN A 92 18.86 -11.69 12.98
CA ASN A 92 18.69 -10.24 12.89
C ASN A 92 18.01 -9.82 11.57
N ILE A 93 16.86 -10.42 11.27
CA ILE A 93 16.07 -10.20 10.06
C ILE A 93 15.44 -8.83 10.15
N LEU A 94 15.63 -8.03 9.11
CA LEU A 94 15.04 -6.72 9.00
C LEU A 94 13.50 -6.80 8.92
N PRO A 95 12.75 -6.00 9.70
CA PRO A 95 11.30 -5.89 9.55
C PRO A 95 10.88 -5.46 8.14
N LYS A 96 9.83 -6.08 7.61
CA LYS A 96 9.29 -5.78 6.26
C LYS A 96 8.92 -4.31 6.09
N GLN A 97 8.34 -3.70 7.11
CA GLN A 97 7.93 -2.29 7.11
C GLN A 97 9.16 -1.36 7.01
N GLU A 98 10.25 -1.71 7.71
CA GLU A 98 11.50 -0.98 7.63
C GLU A 98 12.12 -1.09 6.23
N ALA A 99 12.13 -2.29 5.64
CA ALA A 99 12.56 -2.52 4.27
C ALA A 99 11.76 -1.67 3.26
N HIS A 100 10.43 -1.69 3.35
CA HIS A 100 9.55 -0.91 2.50
C HIS A 100 9.84 0.59 2.57
N LEU A 101 10.08 1.13 3.76
CA LEU A 101 10.39 2.55 3.95
C LEU A 101 11.75 2.93 3.37
N TRP A 102 12.77 2.10 3.59
CA TRP A 102 14.10 2.32 3.00
C TRP A 102 14.09 2.26 1.48
N LEU A 103 13.42 1.27 0.89
CA LEU A 103 13.28 1.15 -0.55
C LEU A 103 12.43 2.27 -1.14
N SER A 104 11.38 2.71 -0.43
CA SER A 104 10.60 3.90 -0.79
C SER A 104 11.49 5.13 -0.85
N LEU A 105 12.34 5.34 0.16
CA LEU A 105 13.26 6.47 0.18
C LEU A 105 14.29 6.37 -0.94
N HIS A 106 14.85 5.19 -1.19
CA HIS A 106 15.74 4.94 -2.32
C HIS A 106 15.10 5.32 -3.67
N GLU A 107 13.81 5.03 -3.86
CA GLU A 107 13.09 5.40 -5.08
C GLU A 107 12.98 6.92 -5.27
N PHE A 108 12.85 7.72 -4.20
CA PHE A 108 12.89 9.18 -4.30
C PHE A 108 14.23 9.72 -4.81
N PHE A 109 15.34 9.04 -4.51
CA PHE A 109 16.66 9.42 -5.01
C PHE A 109 16.99 8.82 -6.38
N THR A 110 16.31 7.75 -6.79
CA THR A 110 16.61 7.03 -8.04
C THR A 110 15.68 7.42 -9.19
N SER A 111 14.42 7.73 -8.90
CA SER A 111 13.44 8.16 -9.90
C SER A 111 13.59 9.62 -10.26
N GLU A 112 13.79 9.90 -11.55
CA GLU A 112 13.86 11.27 -12.07
C GLU A 112 12.56 12.06 -11.83
N GLN A 113 11.40 11.40 -12.00
CA GLN A 113 10.09 12.01 -11.77
C GLN A 113 9.89 12.48 -10.32
N LEU A 114 10.38 11.72 -9.34
CA LEU A 114 10.30 12.09 -7.93
C LEU A 114 11.34 13.16 -7.58
N ARG A 115 12.58 13.02 -8.06
CA ARG A 115 13.66 14.00 -7.81
C ARG A 115 13.31 15.39 -8.33
N ASN A 116 12.79 15.47 -9.56
CA ASN A 116 12.46 16.75 -10.19
C ASN A 116 11.31 17.46 -9.48
N ASN A 117 10.41 16.71 -8.86
CA ASN A 117 9.24 17.22 -8.16
C ASN A 117 9.44 17.39 -6.65
N TYR A 118 10.60 17.00 -6.10
CA TYR A 118 10.90 17.09 -4.67
C TYR A 118 12.05 18.06 -4.40
N GLU A 119 11.70 19.23 -3.89
CA GLU A 119 12.67 20.26 -3.51
C GLU A 119 13.35 19.89 -2.18
N ILE A 120 14.68 19.79 -2.18
CA ILE A 120 15.45 19.57 -0.96
C ILE A 120 15.79 20.92 -0.33
N THR A 121 15.07 21.30 0.72
CA THR A 121 15.35 22.49 1.53
C THR A 121 16.39 22.18 2.62
N GLN A 122 16.95 23.20 3.26
CA GLN A 122 17.90 23.02 4.37
C GLN A 122 17.30 22.21 5.53
N PHE A 123 16.01 22.42 5.81
CA PHE A 123 15.27 21.65 6.81
C PHE A 123 15.18 20.16 6.42
N ARG A 124 14.81 19.86 5.16
CA ARG A 124 14.69 18.49 4.65
C ARG A 124 16.03 17.78 4.61
N LYS A 125 17.09 18.47 4.16
CA LYS A 125 18.47 17.97 4.14
C LYS A 125 18.90 17.54 5.54
N LYS A 126 18.66 18.35 6.57
CA LYS A 126 19.01 18.00 7.96
C LYS A 126 18.38 16.69 8.41
N HIS A 127 17.09 16.48 8.13
CA HIS A 127 16.38 15.25 8.50
C HIS A 127 16.83 14.03 7.68
N LEU A 128 17.10 14.21 6.39
CA LEU A 128 17.66 13.15 5.54
C LEU A 128 19.06 12.74 6.01
N MET A 129 19.89 13.69 6.40
CA MET A 129 21.24 13.42 6.94
C MET A 129 21.18 12.66 8.27
N GLN A 130 20.17 12.90 9.10
CA GLN A 130 19.99 12.12 10.32
C GLN A 130 19.81 10.64 10.01
N LEU A 131 19.32 10.22 8.85
CA LEU A 131 19.18 8.80 8.53
C LEU A 131 20.50 8.06 8.30
N GLN A 132 21.62 8.76 8.10
CA GLN A 132 22.90 8.13 7.77
C GLN A 132 23.38 7.14 8.84
N HIS A 133 23.15 7.44 10.13
CA HIS A 133 23.55 6.55 11.23
C HIS A 133 22.72 5.26 11.29
N LEU A 134 21.52 5.25 10.69
CA LEU A 134 20.67 4.07 10.62
C LEU A 134 21.08 3.12 9.49
N LEU A 135 21.86 3.58 8.51
CA LEU A 135 22.40 2.79 7.39
C LEU A 135 23.67 2.02 7.79
N ASN A 136 23.51 1.08 8.73
CA ASN A 136 24.59 0.19 9.19
C ASN A 136 24.87 -0.97 8.20
N ASP A 137 26.01 -1.63 8.35
CA ASP A 137 26.47 -2.65 7.40
C ASP A 137 25.51 -3.86 7.33
N CYS A 138 24.91 -4.27 8.44
CA CYS A 138 23.92 -5.35 8.45
C CYS A 138 22.67 -5.02 7.60
N LEU A 139 22.21 -3.76 7.64
CA LEU A 139 21.11 -3.30 6.80
C LEU A 139 21.52 -3.27 5.32
N LEU A 140 22.74 -2.81 5.03
CA LEU A 140 23.27 -2.76 3.66
C LEU A 140 23.48 -4.16 3.07
N ASP A 141 23.91 -5.13 3.88
CA ASP A 141 24.05 -6.52 3.46
C ASP A 141 22.70 -7.16 3.12
N GLN A 142 21.66 -6.86 3.90
CA GLN A 142 20.30 -7.37 3.66
C GLN A 142 19.59 -6.65 2.50
N ILE A 143 19.89 -5.37 2.25
CA ILE A 143 19.32 -4.59 1.14
C ILE A 143 20.43 -3.82 0.41
N PRO A 144 21.19 -4.49 -0.49
CA PRO A 144 22.33 -3.89 -1.19
C PRO A 144 22.03 -2.59 -1.96
N PRO A 145 20.83 -2.37 -2.56
CA PRO A 145 20.50 -1.08 -3.18
C PRO A 145 20.65 0.14 -2.26
N LEU A 146 20.55 -0.05 -0.94
CA LEU A 146 20.71 1.06 0.02
C LEU A 146 22.14 1.61 0.09
N ILE A 147 23.13 0.92 -0.48
CA ILE A 147 24.49 1.45 -0.63
C ILE A 147 24.45 2.73 -1.47
N HIS A 148 23.71 2.74 -2.58
CA HIS A 148 23.54 3.93 -3.43
C HIS A 148 22.78 5.05 -2.72
N LEU A 149 21.79 4.70 -1.89
CA LEU A 149 21.09 5.67 -1.04
C LEU A 149 22.07 6.31 -0.04
N LYS A 150 22.89 5.51 0.64
CA LYS A 150 23.90 5.99 1.58
C LYS A 150 24.88 6.94 0.89
N GLN A 151 25.37 6.58 -0.29
CA GLN A 151 26.23 7.44 -1.12
C GLN A 151 25.54 8.75 -1.51
N SER A 152 24.28 8.69 -1.95
CA SER A 152 23.49 9.87 -2.33
C SER A 152 23.28 10.83 -1.15
N LEU A 153 23.04 10.29 0.06
CA LEU A 153 22.93 11.08 1.27
C LEU A 153 24.26 11.73 1.69
N TYR A 154 25.39 11.03 1.49
CA TYR A 154 26.71 11.63 1.70
C TYR A 154 27.00 12.75 0.69
N GLN A 155 26.74 12.53 -0.60
CA GLN A 155 26.90 13.57 -1.62
C GLN A 155 26.02 14.80 -1.32
N LEU A 156 24.78 14.57 -0.88
CA LEU A 156 23.89 15.65 -0.46
C LEU A 156 24.46 16.41 0.74
N SER A 157 25.12 15.73 1.69
CA SER A 157 25.72 16.39 2.85
C SER A 157 26.80 17.41 2.45
N LEU A 158 27.59 17.08 1.42
CA LEU A 158 28.66 17.92 0.88
C LEU A 158 28.15 19.05 -0.03
N SER A 159 26.98 18.87 -0.64
CA SER A 159 26.41 19.82 -1.58
C SER A 159 25.75 21.01 -0.88
N GLU A 160 26.05 22.24 -1.30
CA GLU A 160 25.32 23.43 -0.87
C GLU A 160 23.94 23.49 -1.55
N ILE A 161 22.89 23.76 -0.79
CA ILE A 161 21.54 23.84 -1.35
C ILE A 161 21.37 25.19 -2.02
N SER A 162 21.31 25.20 -3.35
CA SER A 162 21.00 26.40 -4.12
C SER A 162 19.52 26.78 -3.91
N GLY A 163 19.25 28.02 -3.51
CA GLY A 163 17.91 28.49 -3.12
C GLY A 163 16.89 28.67 -4.25
N ILE A 164 17.15 28.17 -5.47
CA ILE A 164 16.27 28.37 -6.63
C ILE A 164 15.91 27.01 -7.23
N SER A 165 14.95 26.32 -6.61
CA SER A 165 14.27 25.19 -7.25
C SER A 165 13.13 25.72 -8.10
N LYS A 166 13.27 25.67 -9.44
CA LYS A 166 12.17 25.98 -10.35
C LYS A 166 11.16 24.82 -10.29
N ARG A 167 10.17 24.94 -9.41
CA ARG A 167 9.04 24.01 -9.41
C ARG A 167 8.34 24.09 -10.77
N PRO A 168 8.09 22.96 -11.46
CA PRO A 168 7.30 22.98 -12.67
C PRO A 168 5.89 23.49 -12.34
N LEU A 169 5.34 24.38 -13.16
CA LEU A 169 3.93 24.75 -13.06
C LEU A 169 3.11 23.56 -13.55
N ILE A 170 2.41 22.88 -12.64
CA ILE A 170 1.57 21.73 -12.98
C ILE A 170 0.11 22.15 -12.92
N MET A 171 -0.59 22.04 -14.05
CA MET A 171 -2.05 22.20 -14.13
C MET A 171 -2.68 20.82 -14.09
N GLU A 172 -3.41 20.49 -13.03
CA GLU A 172 -3.99 19.16 -12.81
C GLU A 172 -5.51 19.24 -12.61
N ILE A 173 -6.23 18.22 -13.11
CA ILE A 173 -7.64 18.00 -12.78
C ILE A 173 -7.69 17.15 -11.51
N ASN A 174 -8.09 17.76 -10.39
CA ASN A 174 -8.26 17.03 -9.14
C ASN A 174 -9.62 16.30 -9.12
N ALA A 175 -9.60 15.01 -8.75
CA ALA A 175 -10.84 14.27 -8.53
C ALA A 175 -11.53 14.79 -7.25
N GLU A 176 -12.66 15.47 -7.41
CA GLU A 176 -13.42 16.05 -6.31
C GLU A 176 -14.33 15.04 -5.59
N ILE A 177 -14.35 13.77 -6.01
CA ILE A 177 -15.27 12.74 -5.49
C ILE A 177 -15.28 12.72 -3.95
N ARG A 178 -14.10 12.69 -3.32
CA ARG A 178 -14.00 12.67 -1.85
C ARG A 178 -14.53 13.96 -1.23
N SER A 179 -14.10 15.13 -1.71
CA SER A 179 -14.53 16.43 -1.17
C SER A 179 -16.03 16.63 -1.36
N THR A 180 -16.58 16.25 -2.51
CA THR A 180 -18.01 16.31 -2.79
C THR A 180 -18.79 15.42 -1.83
N ILE A 181 -18.37 14.17 -1.60
CA ILE A 181 -19.01 13.28 -0.62
C ILE A 181 -18.92 13.89 0.79
N LEU A 182 -17.73 14.30 1.23
CA LEU A 182 -17.53 14.87 2.57
C LEU A 182 -18.40 16.11 2.80
N ASN A 183 -18.45 17.02 1.83
CA ASN A 183 -19.24 18.25 1.92
C ASN A 183 -20.74 17.97 1.85
N SER A 184 -21.18 17.08 0.95
CA SER A 184 -22.60 16.73 0.79
C SER A 184 -23.19 16.07 2.03
N TYR A 185 -22.38 15.31 2.76
CA TYR A 185 -22.82 14.54 3.92
C TYR A 185 -22.30 15.04 5.27
N ALA A 186 -21.57 16.17 5.31
CA ALA A 186 -20.95 16.73 6.52
C ALA A 186 -21.88 16.79 7.75
N LYS A 187 -23.15 17.14 7.55
CA LYS A 187 -24.16 17.23 8.63
C LYS A 187 -25.00 15.96 8.80
N ARG A 188 -24.84 14.96 7.93
CA ARG A 188 -25.68 13.76 7.84
C ARG A 188 -25.01 12.51 8.42
N TRP A 189 -23.73 12.57 8.79
CA TRP A 189 -22.97 11.43 9.33
C TRP A 189 -23.66 10.73 10.50
N LYS A 190 -24.18 11.50 11.48
CA LYS A 190 -24.90 10.92 12.63
C LYS A 190 -26.17 10.15 12.22
N LYS A 191 -26.90 10.65 11.21
CA LYS A 191 -28.12 9.98 10.70
C LYS A 191 -27.76 8.70 9.95
N ILE A 192 -26.71 8.74 9.13
CA ILE A 192 -26.20 7.57 8.41
C ILE A 192 -25.71 6.52 9.41
N ALA A 193 -24.93 6.92 10.41
CA ALA A 193 -24.42 6.02 11.45
C ALA A 193 -25.55 5.31 12.21
N ARG A 194 -26.63 6.02 12.57
CA ARG A 194 -27.80 5.41 13.23
C ARG A 194 -28.55 4.42 12.34
N ALA A 195 -28.67 4.71 11.04
CA ALA A 195 -29.30 3.80 10.09
C ALA A 195 -28.42 2.56 9.82
N GLN A 196 -27.09 2.73 9.82
CA GLN A 196 -26.15 1.63 9.65
C GLN A 196 -26.01 0.80 10.93
N SER A 197 -26.12 1.40 12.13
CA SER A 197 -26.00 0.67 13.39
C SER A 197 -27.10 -0.36 13.57
N THR A 198 -28.33 -0.06 13.12
CA THR A 198 -29.44 -1.04 13.16
C THR A 198 -29.19 -2.24 12.25
N TYR A 199 -28.44 -2.07 11.16
CA TYR A 199 -28.11 -3.14 10.23
C TYR A 199 -26.86 -3.92 10.68
N LEU A 200 -25.79 -3.21 11.05
CA LEU A 200 -24.49 -3.79 11.42
C LEU A 200 -24.47 -4.42 12.82
N PHE A 201 -25.32 -3.97 13.74
CA PHE A 201 -25.45 -4.52 15.09
C PHE A 201 -26.83 -5.16 15.33
N GLY A 202 -27.60 -5.38 14.25
CA GLY A 202 -28.86 -6.09 14.30
C GLY A 202 -28.68 -7.61 14.41
N SER A 203 -29.79 -8.36 14.44
CA SER A 203 -29.79 -9.83 14.53
C SER A 203 -29.08 -10.52 13.36
N GLU A 204 -29.05 -9.90 12.18
CA GLU A 204 -28.41 -10.42 10.96
C GLU A 204 -26.90 -10.10 10.86
N SER A 205 -26.35 -9.37 11.84
CA SER A 205 -24.95 -8.91 11.83
C SER A 205 -23.93 -10.04 11.68
N TYR A 206 -24.17 -11.17 12.33
CA TYR A 206 -23.33 -12.35 12.26
C TYR A 206 -23.31 -12.95 10.85
N ASP A 207 -24.46 -13.08 10.21
CA ASP A 207 -24.57 -13.66 8.86
C ASP A 207 -23.91 -12.76 7.82
N ILE A 208 -24.05 -11.44 7.97
CA ILE A 208 -23.35 -10.45 7.12
C ILE A 208 -21.84 -10.54 7.33
N ALA A 209 -21.37 -10.58 8.58
CA ALA A 209 -19.94 -10.70 8.88
C ALA A 209 -19.34 -12.01 8.35
N LYS A 210 -20.08 -13.12 8.47
CA LYS A 210 -19.71 -14.42 7.93
C LYS A 210 -19.61 -14.41 6.40
N SER A 211 -20.65 -13.92 5.72
CA SER A 211 -20.66 -13.75 4.25
C SER A 211 -19.49 -12.89 3.77
N LEU A 212 -19.20 -11.80 4.49
CA LEU A 212 -18.08 -10.93 4.16
C LEU A 212 -16.73 -11.65 4.34
N SER A 213 -16.55 -12.39 5.45
CA SER A 213 -15.35 -13.20 5.70
C SER A 213 -15.11 -14.25 4.61
N GLU A 214 -16.16 -15.01 4.25
CA GLU A 214 -16.12 -16.00 3.17
C GLU A 214 -15.72 -15.34 1.84
N THR A 215 -16.22 -14.13 1.57
CA THR A 215 -15.84 -13.39 0.36
C THR A 215 -14.35 -13.02 0.36
N TYR A 216 -13.82 -12.53 1.49
CA TYR A 216 -12.41 -12.13 1.63
C TYR A 216 -11.44 -13.32 1.61
N GLU A 217 -11.80 -14.47 2.19
CA GLU A 217 -11.02 -15.71 2.12
C GLU A 217 -10.81 -16.21 0.68
N HIS A 218 -11.69 -15.79 -0.24
CA HIS A 218 -11.60 -16.14 -1.66
C HIS A 218 -11.05 -15.03 -2.56
N ILE A 219 -10.66 -13.86 -2.00
CA ILE A 219 -10.06 -12.78 -2.80
C ILE A 219 -8.68 -13.17 -3.35
N ASP A 220 -7.89 -13.95 -2.61
CA ASP A 220 -6.60 -14.45 -3.12
C ASP A 220 -6.78 -15.52 -4.22
N ASN A 221 -7.99 -16.06 -4.37
CA ASN A 221 -8.38 -16.95 -5.47
C ASN A 221 -8.86 -16.15 -6.71
N PHE A 222 -8.37 -14.93 -6.91
CA PHE A 222 -8.35 -14.29 -8.24
C PHE A 222 -7.34 -15.02 -9.15
N GLU A 223 -7.54 -16.32 -9.35
CA GLU A 223 -7.06 -16.98 -10.54
C GLU A 223 -7.74 -16.29 -11.71
N THR A 224 -7.00 -15.43 -12.42
CA THR A 224 -7.35 -15.09 -13.79
C THR A 224 -7.38 -16.40 -14.55
N LYS A 225 -8.55 -17.05 -14.63
CA LYS A 225 -8.71 -18.34 -15.28
C LYS A 225 -8.10 -18.23 -16.67
N LYS A 226 -6.91 -18.79 -16.84
CA LYS A 226 -6.18 -18.78 -18.11
C LYS A 226 -6.85 -19.83 -18.98
N TYR A 227 -7.83 -19.41 -19.76
CA TYR A 227 -8.49 -20.30 -20.70
C TYR A 227 -7.51 -20.65 -21.81
N LEU A 228 -7.43 -21.93 -22.16
CA LEU A 228 -6.60 -22.42 -23.26
C LEU A 228 -7.45 -22.61 -24.51
N CYS A 229 -6.84 -22.37 -25.67
CA CYS A 229 -7.47 -22.55 -26.96
C CYS A 229 -7.76 -24.03 -27.19
N ALA A 230 -9.01 -24.36 -27.57
CA ALA A 230 -9.42 -25.74 -27.84
C ALA A 230 -8.49 -26.44 -28.85
N ASN A 231 -8.08 -25.69 -29.88
CA ASN A 231 -7.26 -26.13 -31.00
C ASN A 231 -5.76 -26.22 -30.64
N CYS A 232 -5.06 -25.08 -30.53
CA CYS A 232 -3.61 -25.04 -30.38
C CYS A 232 -3.09 -25.02 -28.92
N LYS A 233 -3.99 -25.09 -27.93
CA LYS A 233 -3.67 -25.04 -26.48
C LYS A 233 -2.94 -23.77 -25.98
N GLN A 234 -2.73 -22.76 -26.83
CA GLN A 234 -2.21 -21.45 -26.40
C GLN A 234 -3.27 -20.64 -25.63
N GLN A 235 -2.85 -19.57 -24.96
CA GLN A 235 -3.77 -18.71 -24.19
C GLN A 235 -4.90 -18.16 -25.07
N ALA A 236 -6.13 -18.45 -24.69
CA ALA A 236 -7.33 -18.00 -25.36
C ALA A 236 -7.76 -16.63 -24.88
N LYS A 237 -8.16 -15.77 -25.83
CA LYS A 237 -8.72 -14.44 -25.56
C LYS A 237 -10.21 -14.37 -25.89
N ASN A 238 -10.66 -15.25 -26.79
CA ASN A 238 -12.00 -15.24 -27.35
C ASN A 238 -12.75 -16.49 -26.92
N LYS A 239 -14.08 -16.39 -26.84
CA LYS A 239 -14.98 -17.52 -26.63
C LYS A 239 -15.95 -17.65 -27.79
N CYS A 240 -16.46 -18.85 -28.04
CA CYS A 240 -17.46 -19.08 -29.08
C CYS A 240 -18.66 -18.14 -28.85
N SER A 241 -19.02 -17.36 -29.86
CA SER A 241 -20.09 -16.37 -29.78
C SER A 241 -21.47 -16.98 -29.53
N LYS A 242 -21.67 -18.25 -29.93
CA LYS A 242 -22.94 -18.96 -29.78
C LYS A 242 -23.11 -19.53 -28.36
N CYS A 243 -22.32 -20.52 -27.97
CA CYS A 243 -22.48 -21.20 -26.68
C CYS A 243 -21.73 -20.54 -25.52
N LYS A 244 -20.75 -19.67 -25.78
CA LYS A 244 -19.87 -19.01 -24.79
C LYS A 244 -19.11 -19.96 -23.85
N LYS A 245 -19.08 -21.28 -24.14
CA LYS A 245 -18.44 -22.34 -23.32
C LYS A 245 -17.01 -22.67 -23.76
N GLN A 246 -16.75 -22.68 -25.07
CA GLN A 246 -15.43 -23.03 -25.62
C GLN A 246 -14.58 -21.79 -25.91
N TRP A 247 -13.28 -21.86 -25.62
CA TRP A 247 -12.33 -20.77 -25.76
C TRP A 247 -11.32 -21.00 -26.89
N TYR A 248 -10.91 -19.91 -27.55
CA TYR A 248 -10.00 -19.87 -28.69
C TYR A 248 -9.04 -18.68 -28.62
N CYS A 249 -7.81 -18.84 -29.12
CA CYS A 249 -6.85 -17.73 -29.24
C CYS A 249 -7.21 -16.79 -30.40
N SER A 250 -7.72 -17.32 -31.50
CA SER A 250 -8.11 -16.58 -32.71
C SER A 250 -9.35 -17.19 -33.37
N ARG A 251 -9.97 -16.43 -34.29
CA ARG A 251 -11.10 -16.90 -35.11
C ARG A 251 -10.69 -18.06 -36.03
N GLU A 252 -9.44 -18.07 -36.51
CA GLU A 252 -8.90 -19.15 -37.33
C GLU A 252 -8.93 -20.48 -36.58
N CYS A 253 -8.45 -20.50 -35.34
CA CYS A 253 -8.50 -21.70 -34.49
C CYS A 253 -9.93 -22.17 -34.19
N GLN A 254 -10.89 -21.25 -34.11
CA GLN A 254 -12.31 -21.60 -33.98
C GLN A 254 -12.84 -22.29 -35.24
N VAL A 255 -12.49 -21.79 -36.43
CA VAL A 255 -12.92 -22.38 -37.70
C VAL A 255 -12.28 -23.76 -37.91
N THR A 256 -10.98 -23.92 -37.60
CA THR A 256 -10.28 -25.21 -37.70
C THR A 256 -10.91 -26.27 -36.80
N ASN A 257 -11.25 -25.92 -35.56
CA ASN A 257 -11.87 -26.82 -34.60
C ASN A 257 -13.41 -26.90 -34.75
N TRP A 258 -14.01 -26.18 -35.69
CA TRP A 258 -15.47 -26.06 -35.80
C TRP A 258 -16.16 -27.41 -36.06
N ASN A 259 -15.54 -28.29 -36.84
CA ASN A 259 -16.11 -29.60 -37.16
C ASN A 259 -16.32 -30.45 -35.90
N GLU A 260 -15.41 -30.38 -34.94
CA GLU A 260 -15.52 -31.05 -33.63
C GLU A 260 -16.41 -30.26 -32.65
N HIS A 261 -16.27 -28.93 -32.62
CA HIS A 261 -17.02 -28.11 -31.67
C HIS A 261 -18.53 -28.05 -31.99
N LYS A 262 -18.92 -28.10 -33.27
CA LYS A 262 -20.30 -27.94 -33.73
C LYS A 262 -21.25 -28.95 -33.10
N THR A 263 -20.80 -30.18 -32.82
CA THR A 263 -21.64 -31.22 -32.20
C THR A 263 -22.02 -30.87 -30.76
N ASN A 264 -21.18 -30.10 -30.06
CA ASN A 264 -21.34 -29.78 -28.64
C ASN A 264 -21.67 -28.27 -28.43
N CYS A 265 -22.03 -27.56 -29.51
CA CYS A 265 -22.28 -26.12 -29.50
C CYS A 265 -23.77 -25.79 -29.25
N HIS A 266 -24.17 -25.89 -27.97
CA HIS A 266 -25.48 -25.51 -27.43
C HIS A 266 -25.40 -24.26 -26.56
#